data_AF-A0A0K0FKM1-F1
#
_entry.id   AF-A0A0K0FKM1-F1
#
_cell.length_a   1.000
_cell.length_b   1.000
_cell.length_c   1.000
_cell.angle_alpha   90.00
_cell.angle_beta   90.00
_cell.angle_gamma   90.00
#
_symmetry.space_group_name_H-M   'P 1'
#
loop_
_entity.id
_entity.type
_entity.pdbx_description
1 polymer ?
#
loop_
_entity_poly.entity_id
_entity_poly.type
_entity_poly.pdbx_seq_one_letter_code
_entity_poly.pdbx_strand_id
1 'polypeptide(L)'
;MLSVGCIEINITWNCCCRTDEAKAIKNILDEVSIMEKINFYPLESYKKASVQRIGEPDVQPLIDVLCFGERFKNLIISTFGSWYIVDNLERVRTVIKKYRINCITRDYFFVFKSDSKIECGSDSTPRNTIEDRRKFLQDQGNYVKELTYFERLHSEMITKNREFDTINEQINSLENELNSIEREKTAIEYDLYSKITRLKDLKRSISYVDKDIQSTTEKMNGLDLKINELTDIRNTKMDKQDKESLF
;
A
#
# COMPACT_ATOMS: atom_id res chain seq x y z
N MET A 1 -20.05 -15.91 13.55
CA MET A 1 -21.05 -16.83 12.99
C MET A 1 -21.46 -17.77 14.12
N LEU A 2 -22.61 -17.52 14.75
CA LEU A 2 -23.27 -18.50 15.60
C LEU A 2 -24.09 -19.37 14.68
N SER A 3 -23.86 -20.67 14.72
CA SER A 3 -24.71 -21.65 14.04
C SER A 3 -25.41 -22.43 15.13
N VAL A 4 -26.74 -22.31 15.19
CA VAL A 4 -27.62 -23.34 15.74
C VAL A 4 -28.83 -23.43 14.84
N GLY A 5 -29.23 -24.66 14.56
CA GLY A 5 -30.48 -24.95 13.87
C GLY A 5 -31.64 -24.15 14.48
N CYS A 6 -32.26 -23.35 13.62
CA CYS A 6 -33.62 -22.84 13.79
C CYS A 6 -33.89 -21.91 14.99
N ILE A 7 -32.96 -20.99 15.30
CA ILE A 7 -33.33 -19.72 15.95
C ILE A 7 -32.94 -18.59 15.00
N GLU A 8 -33.89 -18.10 14.20
CA GLU A 8 -33.77 -16.78 13.59
C GLU A 8 -33.86 -15.75 14.71
N ILE A 9 -32.71 -15.36 15.24
CA ILE A 9 -32.61 -14.06 15.91
C ILE A 9 -32.88 -13.06 14.79
N ASN A 10 -34.05 -12.41 14.82
CA ASN A 10 -34.40 -11.28 13.97
C ASN A 10 -33.14 -10.43 13.79
N ILE A 11 -32.55 -10.44 12.59
CA ILE A 11 -31.28 -9.77 12.29
C ILE A 11 -31.60 -8.28 12.24
N THR A 12 -31.81 -7.70 13.42
CA THR A 12 -31.33 -6.37 13.71
C THR A 12 -29.84 -6.38 13.38
N TRP A 13 -29.37 -5.41 12.62
CA TRP A 13 -27.96 -5.29 12.23
C TRP A 13 -27.10 -5.22 13.51
N ASN A 14 -26.54 -6.36 13.90
CA ASN A 14 -25.80 -6.53 15.14
C ASN A 14 -24.33 -6.73 14.79
N CYS A 15 -23.50 -5.75 15.12
CA CYS A 15 -22.07 -5.79 14.84
C CYS A 15 -21.30 -6.20 16.11
N CYS A 16 -20.53 -7.29 16.03
CA CYS A 16 -19.64 -7.74 17.09
C CYS A 16 -18.21 -7.37 16.71
N CYS A 17 -17.64 -6.36 17.35
CA CYS A 17 -16.33 -5.81 17.01
C CYS A 17 -15.59 -5.38 18.28
N ARG A 18 -14.35 -4.93 18.12
CA ARG A 18 -13.61 -4.31 19.21
C ARG A 18 -14.18 -2.93 19.55
N THR A 19 -13.90 -2.43 20.74
CA THR A 19 -14.46 -1.16 21.22
C THR A 19 -14.03 0.05 20.39
N ASP A 20 -12.80 0.04 19.89
CA ASP A 20 -12.24 1.04 18.95
C ASP A 20 -12.87 0.91 17.56
N GLU A 21 -12.99 -0.31 17.04
CA GLU A 21 -13.66 -0.61 15.77
C GLU A 21 -15.13 -0.19 15.79
N ALA A 22 -15.86 -0.49 16.87
CA ALA A 22 -17.26 -0.10 17.05
C ALA A 22 -17.44 1.42 16.96
N LYS A 23 -16.52 2.18 17.57
CA LYS A 23 -16.54 3.65 17.51
C LYS A 23 -16.22 4.15 16.10
N ALA A 24 -15.22 3.58 15.44
CA ALA A 24 -14.85 3.97 14.09
C ALA A 24 -15.99 3.71 13.10
N ILE A 25 -16.60 2.52 13.16
CA ILE A 25 -17.74 2.15 12.32
C ILE A 25 -18.92 3.07 12.60
N LYS A 26 -19.23 3.35 13.86
CA LYS A 26 -20.31 4.28 14.21
C LYS A 26 -20.09 5.68 13.62
N ASN A 27 -18.88 6.22 13.72
CA ASN A 27 -18.57 7.53 13.15
C ASN A 27 -18.77 7.55 11.61
N ILE A 28 -18.35 6.49 10.91
CA ILE A 28 -18.55 6.36 9.46
C ILE A 28 -20.05 6.28 9.13
N LEU A 29 -20.83 5.50 9.88
CA LEU A 29 -22.27 5.38 9.65
C LEU A 29 -23.00 6.72 9.89
N ASP A 30 -22.58 7.47 10.91
CA ASP A 30 -23.10 8.79 11.23
C ASP A 30 -22.77 9.80 10.10
N GLU A 31 -21.56 9.76 9.54
CA GLU A 31 -21.16 10.59 8.39
C GLU A 31 -21.97 10.28 7.12
N VAL A 32 -22.30 9.00 6.90
CA VAL A 32 -23.05 8.53 5.70
C VAL A 32 -24.57 8.63 5.90
N SER A 33 -25.05 9.13 7.04
CA SER A 33 -26.48 9.33 7.36
C SER A 33 -27.33 8.06 7.25
N ILE A 34 -26.80 6.91 7.67
CA ILE A 34 -27.57 5.67 7.71
C ILE A 34 -28.55 5.72 8.89
N MET A 35 -29.85 5.72 8.58
CA MET A 35 -30.95 5.83 9.56
C MET A 35 -31.29 4.51 10.27
N GLU A 36 -30.65 3.40 9.91
CA GLU A 36 -30.94 2.10 10.50
C GLU A 36 -30.28 1.95 11.88
N LYS A 37 -31.03 1.39 12.83
CA LYS A 37 -30.57 1.18 14.20
C LYS A 37 -29.64 -0.04 14.25
N ILE A 38 -28.34 0.18 14.13
CA ILE A 38 -27.30 -0.84 14.29
C ILE A 38 -26.92 -0.96 15.77
N ASN A 39 -27.02 -2.17 16.34
CA ASN A 39 -26.54 -2.43 17.70
C ASN A 39 -25.09 -2.92 17.67
N PHE A 40 -24.24 -2.28 18.47
CA PHE A 40 -22.84 -2.65 18.60
C PHE A 40 -22.60 -3.42 19.88
N TYR A 41 -21.89 -4.54 19.77
CA TYR A 41 -21.54 -5.43 20.87
C TYR A 41 -20.02 -5.47 21.03
N PRO A 42 -19.42 -4.48 21.73
CA PRO A 42 -17.97 -4.41 21.92
C PRO A 42 -17.48 -5.56 22.78
N LEU A 43 -16.66 -6.45 22.21
CA LEU A 43 -16.29 -7.72 22.86
C LEU A 43 -15.53 -7.52 24.18
N GLU A 44 -14.75 -6.46 24.31
CA GLU A 44 -14.00 -6.16 25.54
C GLU A 44 -14.88 -5.69 26.70
N SER A 45 -16.12 -5.24 26.42
CA SER A 45 -17.06 -4.82 27.46
C SER A 45 -17.65 -6.00 28.24
N TYR A 46 -17.59 -7.20 27.67
CA TYR A 46 -18.13 -8.42 28.27
C TYR A 46 -17.09 -9.11 29.15
N LYS A 47 -17.25 -8.93 30.46
CA LYS A 47 -16.43 -9.61 31.48
C LYS A 47 -16.65 -11.13 31.42
N LYS A 48 -15.67 -11.86 31.96
CA LYS A 48 -15.74 -13.32 32.09
C LYS A 48 -16.99 -13.70 32.87
N ALA A 49 -17.93 -14.34 32.18
CA ALA A 49 -19.21 -14.77 32.74
C ALA A 49 -19.26 -16.29 32.83
N SER A 50 -19.92 -16.80 33.85
CA SER A 50 -20.16 -18.23 34.04
C SER A 50 -21.65 -18.52 33.92
N VAL A 51 -21.98 -19.63 33.28
CA VAL A 51 -23.35 -20.11 33.16
C VAL A 51 -23.69 -20.90 34.42
N GLN A 52 -24.77 -20.51 35.11
CA GLN A 52 -25.35 -21.33 36.16
C GLN A 52 -25.74 -22.67 35.54
N ARG A 53 -25.46 -23.80 36.19
CA ARG A 53 -25.81 -25.13 35.67
C ARG A 53 -26.88 -25.71 36.57
N ILE A 54 -28.01 -26.10 35.98
CA ILE A 54 -29.13 -26.71 36.70
C ILE A 54 -29.09 -28.20 36.44
N GLY A 55 -28.92 -29.00 37.49
CA GLY A 55 -28.87 -30.46 37.43
C GLY A 55 -30.26 -31.11 37.51
N GLU A 56 -31.27 -30.53 36.87
CA GLU A 56 -32.60 -31.14 36.79
C GLU A 56 -32.74 -31.91 35.46
N PRO A 57 -33.47 -33.04 35.45
CA PRO A 57 -33.78 -33.72 34.20
C PRO A 57 -34.56 -32.78 33.28
N ASP A 58 -34.36 -32.91 31.98
CA ASP A 58 -35.13 -32.20 30.94
C ASP A 58 -34.96 -30.66 30.97
N VAL A 59 -33.90 -30.16 31.62
CA VAL A 59 -33.52 -28.74 31.65
C VAL A 59 -32.08 -28.62 31.15
N GLN A 60 -31.90 -28.07 29.95
CA GLN A 60 -30.59 -27.93 29.33
C GLN A 60 -30.24 -26.46 29.12
N PRO A 61 -29.04 -25.99 29.51
CA PRO A 61 -28.58 -24.64 29.16
C PRO A 61 -28.52 -24.44 27.64
N LEU A 62 -29.10 -23.35 27.13
CA LEU A 62 -29.12 -23.06 25.70
C LEU A 62 -27.69 -22.99 25.13
N ILE A 63 -26.76 -22.44 25.91
CA ILE A 63 -25.34 -22.29 25.55
C ILE A 63 -24.68 -23.59 25.07
N ASP A 64 -25.11 -24.76 25.57
CA ASP A 64 -24.49 -26.04 25.23
C ASP A 64 -24.88 -26.53 23.85
N VAL A 65 -26.01 -26.04 23.35
CA VAL A 65 -26.51 -26.35 22.01
C VAL A 65 -25.97 -25.32 21.00
N LEU A 66 -25.37 -24.21 21.48
CA LEU A 66 -24.78 -23.18 20.63
C LEU A 66 -23.35 -23.51 20.18
N CYS A 67 -23.12 -23.48 18.86
CA CYS A 67 -21.77 -23.50 18.28
C CYS A 67 -21.30 -22.07 17.99
N PHE A 68 -20.23 -21.64 18.66
CA PHE A 68 -19.59 -20.33 18.47
C PHE A 68 -18.08 -20.39 18.73
N GLY A 69 -17.35 -19.45 18.12
CA GLY A 69 -15.90 -19.33 18.34
C GLY A 69 -15.58 -18.77 19.73
N GLU A 70 -14.47 -19.22 20.32
CA GLU A 70 -14.04 -18.86 21.70
C GLU A 70 -13.97 -17.34 21.93
N ARG A 71 -13.59 -16.57 20.90
CA ARG A 71 -13.54 -15.10 20.97
C ARG A 71 -14.88 -14.42 21.31
N PHE A 72 -16.01 -15.09 21.04
CA PHE A 72 -17.35 -14.56 21.32
C PHE A 72 -17.91 -15.08 22.64
N LYS A 73 -17.24 -15.99 23.33
CA LYS A 73 -17.78 -16.75 24.46
C LYS A 73 -18.41 -15.89 25.54
N ASN A 74 -17.75 -14.83 25.98
CA ASN A 74 -18.29 -13.97 27.04
C ASN A 74 -19.55 -13.22 26.58
N LEU A 75 -19.59 -12.76 25.32
CA LEU A 75 -20.78 -12.16 24.73
C LEU A 75 -21.93 -13.17 24.70
N ILE A 76 -21.69 -14.39 24.21
CA ILE A 76 -22.74 -15.41 24.09
C ILE A 76 -23.25 -15.81 25.47
N ILE A 77 -22.37 -15.97 26.46
CA ILE A 77 -22.77 -16.26 27.84
C ILE A 77 -23.52 -15.07 28.44
N SER A 78 -23.11 -13.83 28.17
CA SER A 78 -23.82 -12.66 28.69
C SER A 78 -25.23 -12.52 28.12
N THR A 79 -25.42 -12.90 26.85
CA THR A 79 -26.72 -12.78 26.17
C THR A 79 -27.61 -13.98 26.44
N PHE A 80 -27.05 -15.19 26.38
CA PHE A 80 -27.81 -16.46 26.40
C PHE A 80 -27.55 -17.32 27.64
N GLY A 81 -26.64 -16.95 28.53
CA GLY A 81 -26.28 -17.76 29.69
C GLY A 81 -27.38 -17.91 30.74
N SER A 82 -28.44 -17.10 30.66
CA SER A 82 -29.65 -17.21 31.48
C SER A 82 -30.77 -18.01 30.81
N TRP A 83 -30.57 -18.49 29.58
CA TRP A 83 -31.58 -19.19 28.78
C TRP A 83 -31.40 -20.71 28.82
N TYR A 84 -32.52 -21.41 28.99
CA TYR A 84 -32.57 -22.86 29.12
C TYR A 84 -33.66 -23.44 28.23
N ILE A 85 -33.39 -24.60 27.68
CA ILE A 85 -34.33 -25.43 26.94
C ILE A 85 -35.02 -26.34 27.95
N VAL A 86 -36.35 -26.32 27.95
CA VAL A 86 -37.18 -27.16 28.82
C VAL A 86 -38.24 -27.85 27.97
N ASP A 87 -38.46 -29.14 28.18
CA ASP A 87 -39.27 -29.93 27.24
C ASP A 87 -40.76 -29.57 27.22
N ASN A 88 -41.35 -29.09 28.32
CA ASN A 88 -42.77 -28.71 28.35
C ASN A 88 -43.08 -27.45 29.18
N LEU A 89 -44.23 -26.83 28.88
CA LEU A 89 -44.63 -25.54 29.47
C LEU A 89 -44.96 -25.63 30.97
N GLU A 90 -45.52 -26.75 31.44
CA GLU A 90 -45.84 -26.93 32.86
C GLU A 90 -44.57 -27.00 33.72
N ARG A 91 -43.51 -27.62 33.19
CA ARG A 91 -42.21 -27.67 33.86
C ARG A 91 -41.50 -26.32 33.81
N VAL A 92 -41.63 -25.57 32.71
CA VAL A 92 -41.12 -24.19 32.61
C VAL A 92 -41.62 -23.33 33.77
N ARG A 93 -42.91 -23.36 34.09
CA ARG A 93 -43.46 -22.58 35.23
C ARG A 93 -42.80 -22.91 36.56
N THR A 94 -42.49 -24.18 36.78
CA THR A 94 -41.87 -24.67 38.02
C THR A 94 -40.39 -24.25 38.08
N VAL A 95 -39.68 -24.45 36.97
CA VAL A 95 -38.25 -24.15 36.83
C VAL A 95 -37.97 -22.64 36.92
N ILE A 96 -38.76 -21.80 36.24
CA ILE A 96 -38.61 -20.33 36.30
C ILE A 96 -38.83 -19.81 37.72
N LYS A 97 -39.85 -20.30 38.43
CA LYS A 97 -40.13 -19.88 39.81
C LYS A 97 -39.00 -20.26 40.76
N LYS A 98 -38.45 -21.47 40.60
CA LYS A 98 -37.43 -22.05 41.47
C LYS A 98 -36.04 -21.44 41.24
N TYR A 99 -35.63 -21.27 39.98
CA TYR A 99 -34.26 -20.89 39.63
C TYR A 99 -34.11 -19.47 39.08
N ARG A 100 -35.21 -18.76 38.80
CA ARG A 100 -35.21 -17.39 38.25
C ARG A 100 -34.44 -17.27 36.92
N ILE A 101 -34.64 -18.24 36.03
CA ILE A 101 -34.01 -18.33 34.70
C ILE A 101 -35.02 -18.05 33.58
N ASN A 102 -34.53 -17.82 32.36
CA ASN A 102 -35.35 -17.74 31.15
C ASN A 102 -35.47 -19.12 30.52
N CYS A 103 -36.63 -19.47 29.99
CA CYS A 103 -36.86 -20.78 29.39
C CYS A 103 -37.43 -20.66 27.98
N ILE A 104 -37.03 -21.59 27.12
CA ILE A 104 -37.62 -21.84 25.81
C ILE A 104 -38.05 -23.30 25.75
N THR A 105 -39.23 -23.57 25.20
CA THR A 105 -39.68 -24.94 24.93
C THR A 105 -39.28 -25.38 23.53
N ARG A 106 -39.23 -26.70 23.29
CA ARG A 106 -39.00 -27.25 21.95
C ARG A 106 -40.10 -26.90 20.96
N ASP A 107 -41.30 -26.61 21.46
CA ASP A 107 -42.44 -26.14 20.68
C ASP A 107 -42.40 -24.62 20.45
N TYR A 108 -41.23 -23.99 20.61
CA TYR A 108 -40.98 -22.57 20.34
C TYR A 108 -41.82 -21.59 21.19
N PHE A 109 -42.30 -22.02 22.36
CA PHE A 109 -42.81 -21.10 23.36
C PHE A 109 -41.65 -20.54 24.16
N PHE A 110 -41.51 -19.21 24.14
CA PHE A 110 -40.58 -18.53 25.03
C PHE A 110 -41.33 -18.05 26.26
N VAL A 111 -40.70 -18.27 27.42
CA VAL A 111 -41.18 -17.76 28.69
C VAL A 111 -40.01 -17.07 29.39
N PHE A 112 -40.09 -15.75 29.50
CA PHE A 112 -39.08 -14.96 30.19
C PHE A 112 -39.71 -14.10 31.27
N LYS A 113 -38.88 -13.73 32.25
CA LYS A 113 -39.31 -12.89 33.37
C LYS A 113 -38.81 -11.47 33.13
N SER A 114 -39.72 -10.54 32.88
CA SER A 114 -39.45 -9.10 32.80
C SER A 114 -40.13 -8.41 33.98
N ASP A 115 -39.37 -7.71 34.83
CA ASP A 115 -39.87 -6.87 35.93
C ASP A 115 -41.03 -7.49 36.75
N SER A 116 -40.81 -8.73 37.22
CA SER A 116 -41.76 -9.51 38.04
C SER A 116 -43.01 -10.03 37.32
N LYS A 117 -43.14 -9.82 36.01
CA LYS A 117 -44.15 -10.46 35.16
C LYS A 117 -43.53 -11.61 34.37
N ILE A 118 -44.31 -12.68 34.19
CA ILE A 118 -43.97 -13.78 33.29
C ILE A 118 -44.64 -13.47 31.97
N GLU A 119 -43.85 -13.24 30.93
CA GLU A 119 -44.33 -13.05 29.57
C GLU A 119 -44.20 -14.38 28.82
N CYS A 120 -45.28 -14.80 28.19
CA CYS A 120 -45.34 -16.01 27.36
C CYS A 120 -45.72 -15.59 25.94
N GLY A 121 -44.96 -16.05 24.94
CA GLY A 121 -45.29 -15.85 23.54
C GLY A 121 -45.03 -17.10 22.72
N SER A 122 -45.74 -17.19 21.59
CA SER A 122 -45.50 -18.16 20.52
C SER A 122 -45.40 -17.40 19.22
N ASP A 123 -44.39 -17.68 18.40
CA ASP A 123 -44.37 -17.19 17.02
C ASP A 123 -45.58 -17.79 16.28
N SER A 124 -46.46 -16.94 15.77
CA SER A 124 -47.77 -17.33 15.19
C SER A 124 -47.70 -17.85 13.75
N THR A 125 -46.50 -17.92 13.17
CA THR A 125 -46.29 -18.41 11.81
C THR A 125 -45.72 -19.83 11.83
N PRO A 126 -46.39 -20.83 11.23
CA PRO A 126 -45.77 -22.12 10.98
C PRO A 126 -44.60 -21.91 10.01
N ARG A 127 -43.37 -21.88 10.53
CA ARG A 127 -42.16 -21.78 9.71
C ARG A 127 -42.08 -23.02 8.82
N ASN A 128 -42.04 -22.81 7.50
CA ASN A 128 -41.72 -23.87 6.56
C ASN A 128 -40.22 -24.14 6.61
N THR A 129 -39.80 -24.85 7.67
CA THR A 129 -38.40 -25.14 8.01
C THR A 129 -37.60 -25.75 6.85
N ILE A 130 -38.25 -26.38 5.88
CA ILE A 130 -37.63 -26.92 4.67
C ILE A 130 -37.27 -25.80 3.68
N GLU A 131 -38.17 -24.83 3.48
CA GLU A 131 -37.96 -23.68 2.61
C GLU A 131 -36.85 -22.78 3.15
N ASP A 132 -36.89 -22.49 4.46
CA ASP A 132 -35.87 -21.69 5.15
C ASP A 132 -34.49 -22.36 5.08
N ARG A 133 -34.45 -23.69 5.27
CA ARG A 133 -33.21 -24.46 5.12
C ARG A 133 -32.70 -24.48 3.68
N ARG A 134 -33.60 -24.56 2.69
CA ARG A 134 -33.22 -24.51 1.26
C ARG A 134 -32.62 -23.15 0.91
N LYS A 135 -33.26 -22.07 1.34
CA LYS A 135 -32.77 -20.70 1.15
C LYS A 135 -31.41 -20.50 1.81
N PHE A 136 -31.23 -20.94 3.06
CA PHE A 136 -29.95 -20.86 3.75
C PHE A 136 -28.81 -21.58 3.00
N LEU A 137 -29.06 -22.79 2.50
CA LEU A 137 -28.07 -23.54 1.72
C LEU A 137 -27.74 -22.85 0.38
N GLN A 138 -28.74 -22.25 -0.26
CA GLN A 138 -28.53 -21.48 -1.48
C GLN A 138 -27.69 -20.23 -1.23
N ASP A 139 -27.99 -19.50 -0.15
CA ASP A 139 -27.23 -18.31 0.25
C ASP A 139 -25.79 -18.68 0.60
N GLN A 140 -25.55 -19.78 1.32
CA GLN A 140 -24.19 -20.30 1.54
C GLN A 140 -23.46 -20.59 0.23
N GLY A 141 -24.12 -21.21 -0.74
CA GLY A 141 -23.55 -21.47 -2.05
C GLY A 141 -23.18 -20.19 -2.81
N ASN A 142 -24.01 -19.15 -2.70
CA ASN A 142 -23.73 -17.83 -3.29
C ASN A 142 -22.55 -17.15 -2.61
N TYR A 143 -22.49 -17.15 -1.28
CA TYR A 143 -21.38 -16.59 -0.51
C TYR A 143 -20.04 -17.24 -0.86
N VAL A 144 -20.01 -18.57 -1.03
CA VAL A 144 -18.77 -19.27 -1.43
C VAL A 144 -18.34 -18.82 -2.83
N LYS A 145 -19.26 -18.64 -3.78
CA LYS A 145 -18.92 -18.15 -5.13
C LYS A 145 -18.36 -16.73 -5.10
N GLU A 146 -18.98 -15.84 -4.33
CA GLU A 146 -18.50 -14.46 -4.17
C GLU A 146 -17.13 -14.41 -3.50
N LEU A 147 -16.91 -15.23 -2.46
CA LEU A 147 -15.62 -15.32 -1.79
C LEU A 147 -14.52 -15.78 -2.74
N THR A 148 -14.76 -16.85 -3.51
CA THR A 148 -13.79 -17.34 -4.52
C THR A 148 -13.51 -16.28 -5.59
N TYR A 149 -14.54 -15.55 -6.03
CA TYR A 149 -14.37 -14.45 -6.98
C TYR A 149 -13.49 -13.32 -6.40
N PHE A 150 -13.72 -12.97 -5.13
CA PHE A 150 -12.92 -11.96 -4.43
C PHE A 150 -11.47 -12.40 -4.25
N GLU A 151 -11.22 -13.66 -3.87
CA GLU A 151 -9.87 -14.21 -3.74
C GLU A 151 -9.10 -14.18 -5.07
N ARG A 152 -9.79 -14.47 -6.18
CA ARG A 152 -9.20 -14.37 -7.52
C ARG A 152 -8.82 -12.92 -7.86
N LEU A 153 -9.74 -11.98 -7.67
CA LEU A 153 -9.45 -10.55 -7.91
C LEU A 153 -8.29 -10.04 -7.05
N HIS A 154 -8.25 -10.44 -5.78
CA HIS A 154 -7.17 -10.08 -4.87
C HIS A 154 -5.81 -10.63 -5.35
N SER A 155 -5.79 -11.86 -5.85
CA SER A 155 -4.58 -12.49 -6.42
C SER A 155 -4.12 -11.79 -7.72
N GLU A 156 -5.05 -11.42 -8.58
CA GLU A 156 -4.77 -10.63 -9.80
C GLU A 156 -4.22 -9.24 -9.45
N MET A 157 -4.80 -8.57 -8.45
CA MET A 157 -4.33 -7.28 -7.95
C MET A 157 -2.88 -7.35 -7.42
N ILE A 158 -2.56 -8.37 -6.61
CA ILE A 158 -1.19 -8.58 -6.11
C ILE A 158 -0.21 -8.76 -7.28
N THR A 159 -0.60 -9.53 -8.30
CA THR A 159 0.23 -9.79 -9.47
C THR A 159 0.49 -8.49 -10.24
N LYS A 160 -0.56 -7.69 -10.47
CA LYS A 160 -0.43 -6.39 -11.13
C LYS A 160 0.43 -5.40 -10.35
N ASN A 161 0.33 -5.38 -9.02
CA ASN A 161 1.21 -4.54 -8.19
C ASN A 161 2.68 -4.92 -8.35
N ARG A 162 3.01 -6.21 -8.39
CA ARG A 162 4.40 -6.66 -8.63
C ARG A 162 4.91 -6.28 -10.01
N GLU A 163 4.05 -6.34 -11.03
CA GLU A 163 4.38 -5.84 -12.37
C GLU A 163 4.68 -4.33 -12.34
N PHE A 164 3.88 -3.55 -11.62
CA PHE A 164 4.14 -2.11 -11.44
C PHE A 164 5.45 -1.84 -10.72
N ASP A 165 5.77 -2.57 -9.64
CA ASP A 165 7.03 -2.43 -8.92
C ASP A 165 8.22 -2.69 -9.85
N THR A 166 8.14 -3.74 -10.68
CA THR A 166 9.18 -4.07 -11.67
C THR A 166 9.36 -2.97 -12.71
N ILE A 167 8.26 -2.41 -13.23
CA ILE A 167 8.32 -1.30 -14.19
C ILE A 167 8.96 -0.06 -13.53
N ASN A 168 8.65 0.20 -12.26
CA ASN A 168 9.18 1.34 -11.54
C ASN A 168 10.69 1.22 -11.30
N GLU A 169 11.18 0.01 -10.99
CA GLU A 169 12.62 -0.28 -10.92
C GLU A 169 13.32 -0.02 -12.27
N GLN A 170 12.70 -0.42 -13.38
CA GLN A 170 13.24 -0.17 -14.72
C GLN A 170 13.30 1.32 -15.04
N ILE A 171 12.27 2.09 -14.70
CA ILE A 171 12.25 3.55 -14.87
C ILE A 171 13.40 4.18 -14.09
N ASN A 172 13.57 3.84 -12.81
CA ASN A 172 14.67 4.35 -11.99
C ASN A 172 16.05 4.01 -12.56
N SER A 173 16.22 2.80 -13.12
CA SER A 173 17.46 2.42 -13.79
C SER A 173 17.75 3.30 -15.01
N LEU A 174 16.74 3.52 -15.86
CA LEU A 174 16.86 4.37 -17.05
C LEU A 174 17.14 5.83 -16.70
N GLU A 175 16.55 6.37 -15.64
CA GLU A 175 16.84 7.72 -15.16
C GLU A 175 18.30 7.86 -14.70
N ASN A 176 18.85 6.84 -14.04
CA ASN A 176 20.25 6.83 -13.63
C ASN A 176 21.19 6.79 -14.85
N GLU A 177 20.88 5.97 -15.86
CA GLU A 177 21.63 5.93 -17.11
C GLU A 177 21.60 7.28 -17.84
N LEU A 178 20.43 7.90 -17.94
CA LEU A 178 20.27 9.21 -18.56
C LEU A 178 21.10 10.28 -17.85
N ASN A 179 21.06 10.31 -16.51
CA ASN A 179 21.88 11.21 -15.71
C ASN A 179 23.38 10.98 -15.92
N SER A 180 23.81 9.73 -16.11
CA SER A 180 25.21 9.41 -16.42
C SER A 180 25.62 9.97 -17.78
N ILE A 181 24.79 9.76 -18.81
CA ILE A 181 25.01 10.26 -20.17
C ILE A 181 25.07 11.78 -20.18
N GLU A 182 24.19 12.47 -19.43
CA GLU A 182 24.21 13.93 -19.35
C GLU A 182 25.52 14.46 -18.75
N ARG A 183 26.03 13.83 -17.68
CA ARG A 183 27.32 14.22 -17.09
C ARG A 183 28.47 14.00 -18.05
N GLU A 184 28.50 12.87 -18.75
CA GLU A 184 29.51 12.60 -19.77
C GLU A 184 29.47 13.62 -20.90
N LYS A 185 28.27 13.96 -21.38
CA LYS A 185 28.08 15.00 -22.40
C LYS A 185 28.66 16.34 -21.92
N THR A 186 28.35 16.78 -20.70
CA THR A 186 28.90 18.03 -20.16
C THR A 186 30.42 18.00 -20.05
N ALA A 187 31.00 16.87 -19.66
CA ALA A 187 32.46 16.71 -19.60
C ALA A 187 33.11 16.83 -20.99
N ILE A 188 32.50 16.20 -22.00
CA ILE A 188 32.95 16.28 -23.40
C ILE A 188 32.85 17.71 -23.92
N GLU A 189 31.75 18.42 -23.65
CA GLU A 189 31.57 19.82 -24.05
C GLU A 189 32.64 20.73 -23.44
N TYR A 190 32.99 20.51 -22.17
CA TYR A 190 34.06 21.25 -21.50
C TYR A 190 35.44 20.98 -22.12
N ASP A 191 35.77 19.70 -22.36
CA ASP A 191 37.04 19.34 -23.01
C ASP A 191 37.14 19.92 -24.43
N LEU A 192 36.05 19.90 -25.19
CA LEU A 192 35.99 20.51 -26.52
C LEU A 192 36.25 22.02 -26.44
N TYR A 193 35.61 22.72 -25.50
CA TYR A 193 35.83 24.16 -25.29
C TYR A 193 37.30 24.48 -24.96
N SER A 194 37.91 23.67 -24.09
CA SER A 194 39.33 23.79 -23.72
C SER A 194 40.24 23.62 -24.94
N LYS A 195 40.00 22.59 -25.76
CA LYS A 195 40.77 22.35 -26.99
C LYS A 195 40.62 23.49 -27.99
N ILE A 196 39.41 24.01 -28.18
CA ILE A 196 39.16 25.15 -29.08
C ILE A 196 39.95 26.39 -28.63
N THR A 197 39.96 26.67 -27.33
CA THR A 197 40.73 27.79 -26.76
C THR A 197 42.22 27.61 -27.02
N ARG A 198 42.76 26.43 -26.72
CA ARG A 198 44.17 26.12 -26.97
C ARG A 198 44.56 26.22 -28.45
N LEU A 199 43.65 25.84 -29.35
CA LEU A 199 43.87 25.96 -30.80
C LEU A 199 43.93 27.43 -31.24
N LYS A 200 43.08 28.30 -30.67
CA LYS A 200 43.14 29.75 -30.92
C LYS A 200 44.47 30.35 -30.45
N ASP A 201 44.93 29.96 -29.26
CA ASP A 201 46.21 30.43 -28.71
C ASP A 201 47.38 29.98 -29.59
N LEU A 202 47.41 28.70 -29.99
CA LEU A 202 48.42 28.18 -30.91
C LEU A 202 48.43 28.92 -32.25
N LYS A 203 47.25 29.20 -32.81
CA LYS A 203 47.13 29.99 -34.06
C LYS A 203 47.72 31.39 -33.90
N ARG A 204 47.52 32.00 -32.73
CA ARG A 204 48.11 33.32 -32.41
C ARG A 204 49.63 33.24 -32.29
N SER A 205 50.15 32.22 -31.60
CA SER A 205 51.60 31.98 -31.48
C SER A 205 52.26 31.78 -32.84
N ILE A 206 51.65 30.99 -33.73
CA ILE A 206 52.14 30.80 -35.10
C ILE A 206 52.21 32.14 -35.83
N SER A 207 51.17 32.98 -35.73
CA SER A 207 51.19 34.30 -36.36
C SER A 207 52.28 35.23 -35.84
N TYR A 208 52.66 35.13 -34.56
CA TYR A 208 53.80 35.87 -34.02
C TYR A 208 55.12 35.35 -34.56
N VAL A 209 55.31 34.03 -34.59
CA VAL A 209 56.51 33.40 -35.15
C VAL A 209 56.68 33.75 -36.63
N ASP A 210 55.61 33.73 -37.42
CA ASP A 210 55.65 34.12 -38.84
C ASP A 210 56.14 35.57 -39.02
N LYS A 211 55.69 36.50 -38.16
CA LYS A 211 56.16 37.90 -38.18
C LYS A 211 57.63 38.02 -37.81
N ASP A 212 58.09 37.26 -36.82
CA ASP A 212 59.50 37.25 -36.41
C ASP A 212 60.40 36.68 -37.51
N ILE A 213 59.95 35.61 -38.19
CA ILE A 213 60.63 35.05 -39.37
C ILE A 213 60.72 36.11 -40.47
N GLN A 214 59.64 36.81 -40.77
CA GLN A 214 59.62 37.84 -41.81
C GLN A 214 60.56 39.00 -41.49
N SER A 215 60.51 39.52 -40.26
CA SER A 215 61.43 40.59 -39.83
C SER A 215 62.90 40.16 -39.87
N THR A 216 63.19 38.91 -39.49
CA THR A 216 64.55 38.36 -39.56
C THR A 216 65.02 38.20 -41.00
N THR A 217 64.14 37.75 -41.89
CA THR A 217 64.42 37.63 -43.33
C THR A 217 64.74 38.98 -43.96
N GLU A 218 63.97 40.02 -43.63
CA GLU A 218 64.23 41.40 -44.10
C GLU A 218 65.60 41.92 -43.62
N LYS A 219 65.96 41.66 -42.35
CA LYS A 219 67.28 42.02 -41.81
C LYS A 219 68.41 41.28 -42.53
N MET A 220 68.23 39.99 -42.81
CA MET A 220 69.20 39.17 -43.53
C MET A 220 69.44 39.70 -44.94
N ASN A 221 68.36 39.97 -45.69
CA ASN A 221 68.45 40.58 -47.02
C ASN A 221 69.17 41.95 -46.97
N GLY A 222 68.92 42.76 -45.94
CA GLY A 222 69.61 44.04 -45.75
C GLY A 222 71.11 43.89 -45.43
N LEU A 223 71.50 42.82 -44.73
CA LEU A 223 72.92 42.49 -44.50
C LEU A 223 73.60 42.01 -45.79
N ASP A 224 72.93 41.16 -46.58
CA ASP A 224 73.45 40.70 -47.87
C ASP A 224 73.72 41.87 -48.82
N LEU A 225 72.82 42.86 -48.89
CA LEU A 225 73.04 44.09 -49.65
C LEU A 225 74.30 44.84 -49.19
N LYS A 226 74.49 45.02 -47.88
CA LYS A 226 75.68 45.68 -47.33
C LYS A 226 76.96 44.90 -47.61
N ILE A 227 76.91 43.56 -47.55
CA ILE A 227 78.05 42.71 -47.89
C ILE A 227 78.43 42.90 -49.36
N ASN A 228 77.44 42.95 -50.26
CA ASN A 228 77.68 43.20 -51.68
C ASN A 228 78.31 44.59 -51.90
N GLU A 229 77.76 45.65 -51.30
CA GLU A 229 78.33 47.01 -51.39
C GLU A 229 79.78 47.06 -50.90
N LEU A 230 80.09 46.43 -49.76
CA LEU A 230 81.46 46.36 -49.22
C LEU A 230 82.39 45.57 -50.14
N THR A 231 81.90 44.50 -50.76
CA THR A 231 82.67 43.68 -51.70
C THR A 231 83.01 44.49 -52.96
N ASP A 232 82.05 45.26 -53.49
CA ASP A 232 82.28 46.16 -54.62
C ASP A 232 83.30 47.26 -54.29
N ILE A 233 83.21 47.87 -53.10
CA ILE A 233 84.20 48.84 -52.62
C ILE A 233 85.59 48.20 -52.50
N ARG A 234 85.67 46.97 -51.99
CA ARG A 234 86.94 46.23 -51.87
C ARG A 234 87.58 46.01 -53.25
N ASN A 235 86.79 45.53 -54.21
CA ASN A 235 87.26 45.23 -55.57
C ASN A 235 87.75 46.51 -56.28
N THR A 236 86.98 47.61 -56.19
CA THR A 236 87.40 48.89 -56.78
C THR A 236 88.64 49.51 -56.13
N LYS A 237 88.89 49.26 -54.84
CA LYS A 237 90.14 49.68 -54.17
C LYS A 237 91.35 48.83 -54.58
N MET A 238 91.18 47.51 -54.68
CA MET A 238 92.22 46.62 -55.19
C MET A 238 92.63 46.99 -56.62
N ASP A 239 91.66 47.23 -57.51
CA ASP A 239 91.92 47.65 -58.90
C ASP A 239 92.71 48.96 -59.00
N LYS A 240 92.60 49.84 -57.99
CA LYS A 240 93.40 51.08 -57.91
C LYS A 240 94.82 50.81 -57.42
N GLN A 241 94.99 49.98 -56.39
CA GLN A 241 96.33 49.62 -55.89
C GLN A 241 97.13 48.81 -56.92
N ASP A 242 96.49 47.90 -57.65
CA ASP A 242 97.15 47.13 -58.70
C ASP A 242 97.64 48.06 -59.83
N LYS A 243 96.87 49.11 -60.15
CA LYS A 243 97.29 50.16 -61.11
C LYS A 243 98.41 51.07 -60.58
N GLU A 244 98.43 51.36 -59.29
CA GLU A 244 99.50 52.16 -58.66
C GLU A 244 100.80 51.37 -58.46
N SER A 245 100.75 50.04 -58.38
CA SER A 245 101.94 49.16 -58.30
C SER A 245 102.66 48.91 -59.63
N LEU A 246 102.07 49.37 -60.74
CA LEU A 246 102.56 49.19 -62.12
C LEU A 246 103.24 50.45 -62.70
N PHE A 247 103.34 51.53 -61.93
CA PHE A 247 104.06 52.77 -62.26
C PHE A 247 105.17 53.05 -61.23
#